data_AF-R5PBM1-F1
#
_entry.id   AF-R5PBM1-F1
#
_cell.length_a   1.000
_cell.length_b   1.000
_cell.length_c   1.000
_cell.angle_alpha   90.00
_cell.angle_beta   90.00
_cell.angle_gamma   90.00
#
_symmetry.space_group_name_H-M   'P 1'
#
loop_
_entity.id
_entity.type
_entity.pdbx_description
1 polymer ?
#
loop_
_entity_poly.entity_id
_entity_poly.type
_entity_poly.pdbx_seq_one_letter_code
_entity_poly.pdbx_strand_id
1 'polypeptide(L)'
;MKQVVSLSLFALLSISTVFSNDGVYFTSGNFLQPIKETDISVAKEILTISIGKDSFATVDVYYEFMNNSKAKNITMAFEATAPYNDYSPLNHKGIHPHIKDFTATMNGKQLNYRNAVVALHYQDGNEEVDFTPLDLNKWKGEEAYDSIFPVDNALYNAELDSFIIFGYAYYFDAPFKKGKNIVHHTYRYRMSYNVLQTFEIPYSLPPATRWANHKIDDFTLNITCDEGTDFCLADSIFRDAPFTSTRNMPIYYITDHDDQHKLFASILRGDTIRWQCKNFAPKQGMCISSPMWERTSYSRRWNTSGKVVIEKNGNISQYCADSGDSYLVIAQDYGLVKKSESHIEEYSAENGQGVLIINDDIAKQANVREKPTTKSSVITTISYHQYEIPDVFPCLGLVETTDEDKTFMWYKTEIDGKIGYIRQDLMLWDSVGFY
;
A
#
# COMPACT_ATOMS: atom_id res chain seq x y z
N MET A 1 16.46 -23.86 52.70
CA MET A 1 16.06 -24.33 51.35
C MET A 1 14.56 -24.12 51.12
N LYS A 2 14.08 -22.87 50.99
CA LYS A 2 12.67 -22.55 50.64
C LYS A 2 12.50 -21.12 50.08
N GLN A 3 13.54 -20.55 49.46
CA GLN A 3 13.48 -19.16 48.94
C GLN A 3 14.16 -18.96 47.57
N VAL A 4 14.40 -20.02 46.79
CA VAL A 4 15.02 -19.90 45.45
C VAL A 4 14.09 -20.35 44.32
N VAL A 5 12.82 -20.70 44.60
CA VAL A 5 11.91 -21.23 43.56
C VAL A 5 10.95 -20.17 42.99
N SER A 6 10.92 -18.95 43.53
CA SER A 6 9.93 -17.94 43.08
C SER A 6 10.43 -16.90 42.09
N LEU A 7 11.72 -16.89 41.71
CA LEU A 7 12.25 -15.92 40.74
C LEU A 7 12.24 -16.43 39.29
N SER A 8 12.07 -17.73 39.07
CA SER A 8 12.10 -18.32 37.72
C SER A 8 10.73 -18.41 37.05
N LEU A 9 9.64 -18.07 37.76
CA LEU A 9 8.26 -18.22 37.25
C LEU A 9 7.66 -16.92 36.69
N PHE A 10 8.30 -15.76 36.92
CA PHE A 10 7.85 -14.46 36.38
C PHE A 10 8.59 -14.01 35.12
N ALA A 11 9.67 -14.70 34.72
CA ALA A 11 10.39 -14.44 33.46
C ALA A 11 9.85 -15.23 32.26
N LEU A 12 8.84 -16.10 32.46
CA LEU A 12 8.25 -16.96 31.43
C LEU A 12 6.85 -16.52 30.96
N LEU A 13 6.34 -15.37 31.45
CA LEU A 13 5.00 -14.86 31.12
C LEU A 13 5.01 -13.60 30.22
N SER A 14 6.13 -13.27 29.61
CA SER A 14 6.26 -12.13 28.68
C SER A 14 6.91 -12.53 27.35
N ILE A 15 6.68 -13.76 26.89
CA ILE A 15 6.69 -14.02 25.44
C ILE A 15 5.28 -13.69 24.94
N SER A 16 4.92 -12.41 25.01
CA SER A 16 3.93 -11.89 24.09
C SER A 16 4.56 -12.11 22.72
N THR A 17 4.03 -13.04 21.93
CA THR A 17 4.29 -13.07 20.49
C THR A 17 3.72 -11.77 19.93
N VAL A 18 4.49 -10.69 20.05
CA VAL A 18 4.27 -9.50 19.27
C VAL A 18 4.61 -9.94 17.86
N PHE A 19 3.60 -10.42 17.15
CA PHE A 19 3.65 -10.45 15.70
C PHE A 19 3.85 -9.01 15.28
N SER A 20 5.09 -8.65 14.95
CA SER A 20 5.37 -7.40 14.25
C SER A 20 4.89 -7.66 12.82
N ASN A 21 3.64 -7.31 12.54
CA ASN A 21 3.13 -7.38 11.18
C ASN A 21 3.52 -6.08 10.48
N ASP A 22 4.57 -6.14 9.68
CA ASP A 22 5.05 -4.98 8.93
C ASP A 22 4.08 -4.53 7.84
N GLY A 23 3.03 -5.31 7.57
CA GLY A 23 1.91 -4.94 6.72
C GLY A 23 0.81 -5.99 6.68
N VAL A 24 -0.29 -5.61 6.04
CA VAL A 24 -1.47 -6.45 5.80
C VAL A 24 -1.77 -6.42 4.30
N TYR A 25 -1.86 -7.59 3.69
CA TYR A 25 -2.26 -7.76 2.30
C TYR A 25 -3.68 -8.29 2.24
N PHE A 26 -4.61 -7.55 1.62
CA PHE A 26 -5.99 -8.00 1.54
C PHE A 26 -6.30 -8.81 0.28
N THR A 27 -5.91 -8.29 -0.88
CA THR A 27 -6.07 -8.93 -2.19
C THR A 27 -5.43 -8.07 -3.28
N SER A 28 -5.53 -8.50 -4.53
CA SER A 28 -5.18 -7.70 -5.71
C SER A 28 -6.34 -7.59 -6.68
N GLY A 29 -6.33 -6.52 -7.48
CA GLY A 29 -7.13 -6.47 -8.70
C GLY A 29 -6.56 -7.41 -9.75
N ASN A 30 -7.39 -7.85 -10.70
CA ASN A 30 -6.97 -8.79 -11.72
C ASN A 30 -7.72 -8.60 -13.04
N PHE A 31 -7.04 -8.91 -14.14
CA PHE A 31 -7.58 -8.93 -15.50
C PHE A 31 -8.48 -10.16 -15.71
N LEU A 32 -9.62 -10.00 -16.39
CA LEU A 32 -10.51 -11.11 -16.73
C LEU A 32 -9.88 -12.10 -17.71
N GLN A 33 -9.85 -13.39 -17.38
CA GLN A 33 -9.18 -14.38 -18.21
C GLN A 33 -10.09 -15.56 -18.59
N PRO A 34 -9.83 -16.22 -19.73
CA PRO A 34 -10.52 -17.45 -20.06
C PRO A 34 -9.89 -18.61 -19.25
N ILE A 35 -10.71 -19.57 -18.80
CA ILE A 35 -10.18 -20.75 -18.08
C ILE A 35 -9.65 -21.84 -19.02
N LYS A 36 -9.79 -21.63 -20.34
CA LYS A 36 -9.29 -22.49 -21.42
C LYS A 36 -8.82 -21.61 -22.56
N GLU A 37 -7.87 -22.11 -23.35
CA GLU A 37 -7.38 -21.41 -24.55
C GLU A 37 -8.53 -21.03 -25.50
N THR A 38 -8.41 -19.88 -26.15
CA THR A 38 -9.42 -19.33 -27.05
C THR A 38 -8.78 -18.49 -28.16
N ASP A 39 -9.43 -18.42 -29.32
CA ASP A 39 -9.06 -17.56 -30.46
C ASP A 39 -9.59 -16.12 -30.34
N ILE A 40 -10.12 -15.74 -29.17
CA ILE A 40 -10.64 -14.40 -28.88
C ILE A 40 -9.49 -13.52 -28.40
N SER A 41 -9.32 -12.34 -29.00
CA SER A 41 -8.26 -11.39 -28.63
C SER A 41 -8.82 -10.17 -27.87
N VAL A 42 -7.93 -9.46 -27.16
CA VAL A 42 -8.26 -8.20 -26.49
C VAL A 42 -7.90 -7.03 -27.40
N ALA A 43 -8.91 -6.41 -28.02
CA ALA A 43 -8.69 -5.24 -28.87
C ALA A 43 -8.53 -3.95 -28.06
N LYS A 44 -9.20 -3.87 -26.90
CA LYS A 44 -9.10 -2.69 -26.05
C LYS A 44 -9.30 -3.03 -24.58
N GLU A 45 -8.54 -2.35 -23.73
CA GLU A 45 -8.78 -2.24 -22.31
C GLU A 45 -8.67 -0.78 -21.88
N ILE A 46 -9.63 -0.31 -21.07
CA ILE A 46 -9.52 0.91 -20.29
C ILE A 46 -9.69 0.51 -18.83
N LEU A 47 -8.57 0.44 -18.11
CA LEU A 47 -8.50 0.17 -16.68
C LEU A 47 -8.52 1.49 -15.92
N THR A 48 -9.51 1.68 -15.07
CA THR A 48 -9.62 2.84 -14.18
C THR A 48 -9.56 2.38 -12.73
N ILE A 49 -8.58 2.87 -11.98
CA ILE A 49 -8.42 2.60 -10.55
C ILE A 49 -8.60 3.91 -9.80
N SER A 50 -9.61 3.97 -8.92
CA SER A 50 -9.85 5.10 -8.03
C SER A 50 -9.34 4.80 -6.63
N ILE A 51 -8.45 5.64 -6.12
CA ILE A 51 -7.97 5.62 -4.73
C ILE A 51 -9.08 6.19 -3.84
N GLY A 52 -9.71 5.34 -3.05
CA GLY A 52 -10.81 5.72 -2.17
C GLY A 52 -10.33 6.13 -0.79
N LYS A 53 -10.98 7.14 -0.20
CA LYS A 53 -10.67 7.63 1.15
C LYS A 53 -11.12 6.69 2.26
N ASP A 54 -11.94 5.70 1.94
CA ASP A 54 -12.50 4.71 2.88
C ASP A 54 -11.64 3.44 2.97
N SER A 55 -10.37 3.51 2.57
CA SER A 55 -9.43 2.38 2.49
C SER A 55 -9.81 1.32 1.45
N PHE A 56 -10.66 1.64 0.48
CA PHE A 56 -10.97 0.78 -0.68
C PHE A 56 -10.50 1.42 -1.98
N ALA A 57 -9.93 0.62 -2.87
CA ALA A 57 -9.78 0.98 -4.28
C ALA A 57 -11.03 0.57 -5.05
N THR A 58 -11.51 1.43 -5.95
CA THR A 58 -12.57 1.08 -6.90
C THR A 58 -11.95 0.82 -8.26
N VAL A 59 -12.24 -0.36 -8.82
CA VAL A 59 -11.79 -0.76 -10.15
C VAL A 59 -12.98 -0.77 -11.10
N ASP A 60 -12.80 -0.09 -12.22
CA ASP A 60 -13.71 -0.09 -13.37
C ASP A 60 -12.91 -0.46 -14.61
N VAL A 61 -13.28 -1.55 -15.28
CA VAL A 61 -12.58 -1.96 -16.50
C VAL A 61 -13.54 -2.19 -17.64
N TYR A 62 -13.27 -1.47 -18.72
CA TYR A 62 -13.94 -1.60 -20.00
C TYR A 62 -13.07 -2.39 -20.96
N TYR A 63 -13.63 -3.44 -21.55
CA TYR A 63 -12.97 -4.26 -22.54
C TYR A 63 -13.70 -4.24 -23.88
N GLU A 64 -12.93 -4.20 -24.98
CA GLU A 64 -13.39 -4.67 -26.29
C GLU A 64 -12.66 -5.96 -26.65
N PHE A 65 -13.40 -7.06 -26.73
CA PHE A 65 -12.89 -8.35 -27.17
C PHE A 65 -13.32 -8.64 -28.61
N MET A 66 -12.44 -9.29 -29.38
CA MET A 66 -12.71 -9.64 -30.77
C MET A 66 -12.77 -11.16 -30.97
N ASN A 67 -13.94 -11.64 -31.39
CA ASN A 67 -14.14 -13.02 -31.78
C ASN A 67 -14.25 -13.12 -33.31
N ASN A 68 -13.17 -13.54 -33.98
CA ASN A 68 -13.17 -13.68 -35.44
C ASN A 68 -13.87 -14.95 -35.94
N SER A 69 -14.10 -15.92 -35.04
CA SER A 69 -14.76 -17.19 -35.36
C SER A 69 -16.28 -17.12 -35.13
N LYS A 70 -16.93 -18.28 -35.15
CA LYS A 70 -18.38 -18.39 -34.91
C LYS A 70 -18.71 -18.03 -33.46
N ALA A 71 -19.97 -17.66 -33.22
CA ALA A 71 -20.44 -17.41 -31.87
C ALA A 71 -20.21 -18.64 -30.99
N LYS A 72 -19.77 -18.42 -29.74
CA LYS A 72 -19.47 -19.48 -28.77
C LYS A 72 -19.58 -18.94 -27.36
N ASN A 73 -19.86 -19.84 -26.43
CA ASN A 73 -19.83 -19.54 -25.01
C ASN A 73 -18.50 -20.00 -24.45
N ILE A 74 -17.82 -19.14 -23.70
CA ILE A 74 -16.63 -19.51 -22.92
C ILE A 74 -16.89 -19.19 -21.46
N THR A 75 -16.26 -19.94 -20.55
CA THR A 75 -16.21 -19.54 -19.15
C THR A 75 -15.01 -18.62 -18.95
N MET A 76 -15.26 -17.43 -18.42
CA MET A 76 -14.23 -16.53 -17.93
C MET A 76 -14.15 -16.64 -16.40
N ALA A 77 -13.00 -16.27 -15.87
CA ALA A 77 -12.77 -16.15 -14.44
C ALA A 77 -12.06 -14.84 -14.09
N PHE A 78 -12.38 -14.35 -12.90
CA PHE A 78 -11.64 -13.34 -12.17
C PHE A 78 -11.04 -14.01 -10.94
N GLU A 79 -9.72 -14.04 -10.84
CA GLU A 79 -9.00 -14.55 -9.68
C GLU A 79 -8.73 -13.41 -8.69
N ALA A 80 -8.76 -13.75 -7.41
CA ALA A 80 -8.44 -12.87 -6.31
C ALA A 80 -7.62 -13.63 -5.25
N THR A 81 -6.41 -13.15 -5.01
CA THR A 81 -5.48 -13.75 -4.06
C THR A 81 -6.03 -13.66 -2.64
N ALA A 82 -5.81 -14.70 -1.83
CA ALA A 82 -6.24 -14.73 -0.43
C ALA A 82 -5.48 -13.69 0.44
N PRO A 83 -6.11 -13.17 1.50
CA PRO A 83 -5.54 -12.13 2.36
C PRO A 83 -4.43 -12.68 3.28
N TYR A 84 -3.32 -11.97 3.39
CA TYR A 84 -2.18 -12.30 4.27
C TYR A 84 -2.10 -11.29 5.43
N ASN A 85 -1.82 -11.76 6.65
CA ASN A 85 -1.77 -10.97 7.90
C ASN A 85 -3.07 -10.23 8.31
N ASP A 86 -4.23 -10.58 7.74
CA ASP A 86 -5.53 -10.02 8.13
C ASP A 86 -6.37 -10.97 9.01
N TYR A 87 -5.99 -12.27 9.10
CA TYR A 87 -6.72 -13.30 9.86
C TYR A 87 -8.20 -13.45 9.46
N SER A 88 -8.54 -13.13 8.20
CA SER A 88 -9.87 -13.38 7.66
C SER A 88 -10.15 -14.89 7.59
N PRO A 89 -11.29 -15.38 8.11
CA PRO A 89 -11.63 -16.79 8.03
C PRO A 89 -11.90 -17.22 6.58
N LEU A 90 -11.60 -18.49 6.28
CA LEU A 90 -11.90 -19.11 4.98
C LEU A 90 -13.40 -19.03 4.67
N ASN A 91 -13.75 -18.41 3.54
CA ASN A 91 -15.13 -18.41 3.08
C ASN A 91 -15.45 -19.65 2.25
N HIS A 92 -16.17 -20.59 2.85
CA HIS A 92 -16.56 -21.85 2.21
C HIS A 92 -17.48 -21.71 0.99
N LYS A 93 -18.05 -20.52 0.74
CA LYS A 93 -18.81 -20.21 -0.47
C LYS A 93 -17.94 -19.65 -1.60
N GLY A 94 -16.62 -19.54 -1.39
CA GLY A 94 -15.67 -18.98 -2.35
C GLY A 94 -15.79 -17.47 -2.55
N ILE A 95 -16.51 -16.74 -1.70
CA ILE A 95 -16.62 -15.28 -1.79
C ILE A 95 -15.42 -14.66 -1.09
N HIS A 96 -14.65 -13.83 -1.79
CA HIS A 96 -13.50 -13.15 -1.21
C HIS A 96 -13.96 -12.15 -0.11
N PRO A 97 -13.34 -12.15 1.09
CA PRO A 97 -13.79 -11.32 2.22
C PRO A 97 -13.67 -9.81 1.97
N HIS A 98 -12.70 -9.40 1.16
CA HIS A 98 -12.39 -7.99 0.89
C HIS A 98 -12.77 -7.48 -0.49
N ILE A 99 -13.44 -8.28 -1.33
CA ILE A 99 -13.97 -7.81 -2.62
C ILE A 99 -15.47 -7.58 -2.49
N LYS A 100 -15.89 -6.38 -2.88
CA LYS A 100 -17.27 -5.92 -2.79
C LYS A 100 -17.75 -5.45 -4.15
N ASP A 101 -19.07 -5.46 -4.31
CA ASP A 101 -19.76 -4.86 -5.44
C ASP A 101 -19.27 -5.37 -6.81
N PHE A 102 -18.88 -6.64 -6.88
CA PHE A 102 -18.45 -7.28 -8.12
C PHE A 102 -19.61 -7.35 -9.11
N THR A 103 -19.43 -6.73 -10.28
CA THR A 103 -20.37 -6.84 -11.39
C THR A 103 -19.61 -7.16 -12.68
N ALA A 104 -20.25 -7.90 -13.58
CA ALA A 104 -19.77 -8.12 -14.94
C ALA A 104 -20.96 -8.01 -15.89
N THR A 105 -20.83 -7.16 -16.91
CA THR A 105 -21.81 -7.04 -18.00
C THR A 105 -21.15 -7.36 -19.32
N MET A 106 -21.90 -7.93 -20.25
CA MET A 106 -21.46 -8.20 -21.60
C MET A 106 -22.52 -7.77 -22.59
N ASN A 107 -22.13 -6.92 -23.55
CA ASN A 107 -23.00 -6.38 -24.59
C ASN A 107 -24.31 -5.78 -24.00
N GLY A 108 -24.21 -5.09 -22.86
CA GLY A 108 -25.34 -4.45 -22.18
C GLY A 108 -26.19 -5.39 -21.32
N LYS A 109 -25.80 -6.65 -21.13
CA LYS A 109 -26.50 -7.62 -20.27
C LYS A 109 -25.65 -8.00 -19.07
N GLN A 110 -26.26 -8.05 -17.89
CA GLN A 110 -25.62 -8.59 -16.69
C GLN A 110 -25.28 -10.06 -16.88
N LEU A 111 -24.06 -10.45 -16.48
CA LEU A 111 -23.65 -11.84 -16.37
C LEU A 111 -23.84 -12.31 -14.92
N ASN A 112 -24.39 -13.52 -14.77
CA ASN A 112 -24.40 -14.21 -13.49
C ASN A 112 -23.02 -14.82 -13.25
N TYR A 113 -22.57 -14.80 -11.99
CA TYR A 113 -21.32 -15.43 -11.59
C TYR A 113 -21.54 -16.41 -10.44
N ARG A 114 -20.59 -17.34 -10.32
CA ARG A 114 -20.46 -18.30 -9.21
C ARG A 114 -19.05 -18.16 -8.64
N ASN A 115 -18.87 -18.53 -7.38
CA ASN A 115 -17.56 -18.41 -6.73
C ASN A 115 -17.03 -19.78 -6.29
N ALA A 116 -15.71 -19.91 -6.19
CA ALA A 116 -15.05 -21.07 -5.60
C ALA A 116 -13.73 -20.67 -4.96
N VAL A 117 -13.26 -21.52 -4.05
CA VAL A 117 -11.87 -21.55 -3.62
C VAL A 117 -11.09 -22.39 -4.62
N VAL A 118 -9.93 -21.89 -5.05
CA VAL A 118 -9.07 -22.48 -6.08
C VAL A 118 -7.65 -22.65 -5.58
N ALA A 119 -6.90 -23.55 -6.18
CA ALA A 119 -5.48 -23.71 -5.89
C ALA A 119 -4.64 -22.66 -6.62
N LEU A 120 -3.63 -22.14 -5.91
CA LEU A 120 -2.57 -21.33 -6.46
C LEU A 120 -1.27 -22.13 -6.44
N HIS A 121 -0.60 -22.19 -7.58
CA HIS A 121 0.67 -22.86 -7.77
C HIS A 121 1.72 -21.82 -8.16
N TYR A 122 2.87 -21.85 -7.48
CA TYR A 122 4.01 -21.04 -7.86
C TYR A 122 5.00 -21.90 -8.63
N GLN A 123 5.23 -21.58 -9.91
CA GLN A 123 6.23 -22.23 -10.75
C GLN A 123 7.12 -21.16 -11.41
N ASP A 124 8.43 -21.29 -11.24
CA ASP A 124 9.45 -20.41 -11.84
C ASP A 124 9.18 -18.90 -11.62
N GLY A 125 8.66 -18.55 -10.43
CA GLY A 125 8.33 -17.17 -10.06
C GLY A 125 7.02 -16.65 -10.63
N ASN A 126 6.22 -17.50 -11.31
CA ASN A 126 4.89 -17.15 -11.81
C ASN A 126 3.81 -17.87 -11.01
N GLU A 127 2.75 -17.13 -10.68
CA GLU A 127 1.54 -17.69 -10.09
C GLU A 127 0.65 -18.26 -11.20
N GLU A 128 0.35 -19.55 -11.09
CA GLU A 128 -0.62 -20.26 -11.92
C GLU A 128 -1.81 -20.67 -11.07
N VAL A 129 -3.01 -20.47 -11.61
CA VAL A 129 -4.27 -20.70 -10.91
C VAL A 129 -4.90 -21.94 -11.52
N ASP A 130 -5.15 -22.98 -10.70
CA ASP A 130 -6.02 -24.08 -11.11
C ASP A 130 -7.47 -23.68 -10.83
N PHE A 131 -8.19 -23.33 -11.91
CA PHE A 131 -9.60 -22.97 -11.88
C PHE A 131 -10.56 -24.15 -11.61
N THR A 132 -10.04 -25.29 -11.18
CA THR A 132 -10.83 -26.39 -10.62
C THR A 132 -11.19 -26.06 -9.17
N PRO A 133 -12.50 -25.96 -8.82
CA PRO A 133 -12.91 -25.73 -7.44
C PRO A 133 -12.34 -26.78 -6.47
N LEU A 134 -11.74 -26.34 -5.38
CA LEU A 134 -11.27 -27.22 -4.32
C LEU A 134 -12.46 -27.87 -3.59
N ASP A 135 -12.32 -29.16 -3.26
CA ASP A 135 -13.24 -29.85 -2.36
C ASP A 135 -12.92 -29.47 -0.90
N LEU A 136 -13.66 -28.51 -0.36
CA LEU A 136 -13.48 -28.01 1.00
C LEU A 136 -13.93 -29.01 2.07
N ASN A 137 -14.43 -30.20 1.72
CA ASN A 137 -14.53 -31.30 2.69
C ASN A 137 -13.18 -31.97 2.93
N LYS A 138 -12.26 -31.87 1.97
CA LYS A 138 -10.91 -32.46 2.03
C LYS A 138 -9.83 -31.42 2.33
N TRP A 139 -9.92 -30.25 1.72
CA TRP A 139 -8.99 -29.14 1.93
C TRP A 139 -9.52 -28.20 3.01
N LYS A 140 -8.83 -28.14 4.16
CA LYS A 140 -9.27 -27.41 5.35
C LYS A 140 -8.29 -26.30 5.72
N GLY A 141 -8.82 -25.18 6.23
CA GLY A 141 -8.03 -24.09 6.79
C GLY A 141 -7.75 -24.28 8.29
N GLU A 142 -7.51 -23.19 9.00
CA GLU A 142 -7.13 -23.15 10.43
C GLU A 142 -8.03 -23.97 11.38
N GLU A 143 -9.30 -24.16 11.01
CA GLU A 143 -10.29 -24.93 11.76
C GLU A 143 -9.98 -26.45 11.88
N ALA A 144 -8.97 -26.96 11.20
CA ALA A 144 -8.61 -28.38 11.19
C ALA A 144 -7.43 -28.77 12.10
N TYR A 145 -6.87 -27.87 12.91
CA TYR A 145 -5.61 -28.14 13.60
C TYR A 145 -5.61 -27.89 15.11
N ASP A 146 -5.13 -28.88 15.86
CA ASP A 146 -4.75 -28.74 17.27
C ASP A 146 -3.24 -28.47 17.47
N SER A 147 -2.39 -28.66 16.45
CA SER A 147 -0.91 -28.65 16.63
C SER A 147 -0.05 -28.25 15.42
N ILE A 148 -0.63 -28.05 14.23
CA ILE A 148 0.10 -27.59 13.03
C ILE A 148 -0.56 -26.30 12.56
N PHE A 149 0.11 -25.16 12.75
CA PHE A 149 -0.37 -23.89 12.16
C PHE A 149 -0.02 -23.92 10.67
N PRO A 150 -1.00 -23.88 9.75
CA PRO A 150 -0.71 -23.76 8.33
C PRO A 150 0.11 -22.49 8.08
N VAL A 151 0.94 -22.52 7.03
CA VAL A 151 1.48 -21.29 6.44
C VAL A 151 0.28 -20.41 6.06
N ASP A 152 0.37 -19.09 6.26
CA ASP A 152 -0.69 -18.17 5.89
C ASP A 152 -1.17 -18.43 4.45
N ASN A 153 -2.49 -18.37 4.22
CA ASN A 153 -3.14 -18.69 2.94
C ASN A 153 -2.96 -20.13 2.44
N ALA A 154 -2.66 -21.09 3.31
CA ALA A 154 -2.63 -22.50 2.95
C ALA A 154 -3.84 -23.28 3.48
N LEU A 155 -4.29 -24.27 2.69
CA LEU A 155 -5.20 -25.33 3.12
C LEU A 155 -4.44 -26.66 3.20
N TYR A 156 -4.85 -27.53 4.12
CA TYR A 156 -4.30 -28.87 4.26
C TYR A 156 -5.31 -29.95 3.92
N ASN A 157 -4.77 -31.05 3.39
CA ASN A 157 -5.52 -32.26 3.12
C ASN A 157 -4.89 -33.43 3.89
N ALA A 158 -5.62 -33.96 4.87
CA ALA A 158 -5.15 -35.05 5.72
C ALA A 158 -5.02 -36.40 5.00
N GLU A 159 -5.80 -36.64 3.94
CA GLU A 159 -5.68 -37.87 3.14
C GLU A 159 -4.38 -37.88 2.32
N LEU A 160 -3.90 -36.70 1.94
CA LEU A 160 -2.72 -36.51 1.10
C LEU A 160 -1.47 -36.11 1.89
N ASP A 161 -1.62 -35.75 3.17
CA ASP A 161 -0.58 -35.15 4.01
C ASP A 161 0.14 -34.00 3.29
N SER A 162 -0.64 -33.03 2.79
CA SER A 162 -0.13 -31.99 1.90
C SER A 162 -0.83 -30.64 2.08
N PHE A 163 -0.10 -29.56 1.81
CA PHE A 163 -0.57 -28.18 1.83
C PHE A 163 -0.72 -27.62 0.41
N ILE A 164 -1.66 -26.70 0.25
CA ILE A 164 -1.83 -25.94 -0.99
C ILE A 164 -2.11 -24.48 -0.66
N ILE A 165 -1.49 -23.55 -1.38
CA ILE A 165 -1.89 -22.15 -1.33
C ILE A 165 -3.21 -22.00 -2.07
N PHE A 166 -4.12 -21.20 -1.53
CA PHE A 166 -5.43 -21.00 -2.15
C PHE A 166 -5.68 -19.54 -2.53
N GLY A 167 -6.59 -19.37 -3.49
CA GLY A 167 -7.18 -18.11 -3.88
C GLY A 167 -8.69 -18.25 -4.05
N TYR A 168 -9.33 -17.17 -4.47
CA TYR A 168 -10.75 -17.12 -4.77
C TYR A 168 -10.95 -16.87 -6.26
N ALA A 169 -11.97 -17.48 -6.86
CA ALA A 169 -12.29 -17.30 -8.27
C ALA A 169 -13.78 -17.04 -8.48
N TYR A 170 -14.07 -16.04 -9.30
CA TYR A 170 -15.41 -15.64 -9.73
C TYR A 170 -15.58 -16.06 -11.19
N TYR A 171 -16.46 -17.02 -11.46
CA TYR A 171 -16.67 -17.61 -12.78
C TYR A 171 -17.96 -17.12 -13.40
N PHE A 172 -17.93 -16.81 -14.69
CA PHE A 172 -19.13 -16.43 -15.43
C PHE A 172 -19.05 -16.91 -16.88
N ASP A 173 -20.20 -17.35 -17.40
CA ASP A 173 -20.32 -17.83 -18.77
C ASP A 173 -20.59 -16.64 -19.70
N ALA A 174 -19.73 -16.48 -20.70
CA ALA A 174 -19.70 -15.33 -21.59
C ALA A 174 -20.10 -15.74 -23.01
N PRO A 175 -21.29 -15.33 -23.51
CA PRO A 175 -21.76 -15.65 -24.84
C PRO A 175 -21.17 -14.69 -25.89
N PHE A 176 -20.00 -15.03 -26.42
CA PHE A 176 -19.35 -14.24 -27.47
C PHE A 176 -20.08 -14.39 -28.81
N LYS A 177 -20.53 -13.27 -29.37
CA LYS A 177 -20.94 -13.19 -30.77
C LYS A 177 -19.71 -13.05 -31.68
N LYS A 178 -19.85 -13.35 -32.97
CA LYS A 178 -18.84 -13.01 -33.97
C LYS A 178 -18.63 -11.48 -34.00
N GLY A 179 -17.39 -11.05 -34.14
CA GLY A 179 -16.97 -9.65 -34.14
C GLY A 179 -16.73 -9.10 -32.73
N LYS A 180 -17.02 -7.80 -32.55
CA LYS A 180 -16.77 -7.08 -31.31
C LYS A 180 -17.75 -7.45 -30.20
N ASN A 181 -17.20 -7.70 -29.01
CA ASN A 181 -17.92 -7.92 -27.77
C ASN A 181 -17.43 -6.92 -26.73
N ILE A 182 -18.36 -6.23 -26.08
CA ILE A 182 -18.05 -5.27 -25.02
C ILE A 182 -18.28 -5.97 -23.69
N VAL A 183 -17.28 -5.96 -22.81
CA VAL A 183 -17.40 -6.43 -21.44
C VAL A 183 -17.05 -5.27 -20.53
N HIS A 184 -17.80 -5.10 -19.45
CA HIS A 184 -17.52 -4.12 -18.41
C HIS A 184 -17.60 -4.83 -17.08
N HIS A 185 -16.54 -4.77 -16.27
CA HIS A 185 -16.57 -5.29 -14.91
C HIS A 185 -16.16 -4.23 -13.91
N THR A 186 -16.77 -4.28 -12.73
CA THR A 186 -16.51 -3.33 -11.65
C THR A 186 -16.42 -4.08 -10.35
N TYR A 187 -15.56 -3.62 -9.45
CA TYR A 187 -15.49 -4.12 -8.08
C TYR A 187 -14.74 -3.12 -7.22
N ARG A 188 -14.84 -3.29 -5.91
CA ARG A 188 -14.04 -2.56 -4.93
C ARG A 188 -13.29 -3.55 -4.07
N TYR A 189 -12.05 -3.25 -3.72
CA TYR A 189 -11.32 -4.06 -2.75
C TYR A 189 -10.57 -3.21 -1.75
N ARG A 190 -10.41 -3.76 -0.54
CA ARG A 190 -9.68 -3.09 0.54
C ARG A 190 -8.21 -2.96 0.14
N MET A 191 -7.67 -1.75 0.24
CA MET A 191 -6.27 -1.47 -0.09
C MET A 191 -5.37 -2.08 0.98
N SER A 192 -4.32 -2.78 0.54
CA SER A 192 -3.27 -3.30 1.42
C SER A 192 -2.47 -2.14 2.01
N TYR A 193 -1.67 -2.38 3.04
CA TYR A 193 -0.79 -1.35 3.61
C TYR A 193 0.39 -1.99 4.34
N ASN A 194 1.42 -1.19 4.60
CA ASN A 194 2.57 -1.60 5.40
C ASN A 194 3.05 -0.45 6.29
N VAL A 195 4.06 -0.68 7.12
CA VAL A 195 4.57 0.34 8.05
C VAL A 195 5.18 1.56 7.34
N LEU A 196 5.63 1.40 6.09
CA LEU A 196 6.21 2.47 5.27
C LEU A 196 5.15 3.17 4.41
N GLN A 197 4.05 2.51 4.07
CA GLN A 197 3.05 2.99 3.12
C GLN A 197 1.64 2.81 3.66
N THR A 198 0.90 3.92 3.72
CA THR A 198 -0.49 3.98 4.17
C THR A 198 -1.47 3.21 3.28
N PHE A 199 -1.13 3.00 2.00
CA PHE A 199 -1.88 2.12 1.12
C PHE A 199 -1.02 1.50 0.01
N GLU A 200 -1.48 0.36 -0.48
CA GLU A 200 -0.99 -0.38 -1.64
C GLU A 200 -2.18 -0.98 -2.41
N ILE A 201 -2.16 -0.82 -3.73
CA ILE A 201 -3.22 -1.21 -4.66
C ILE A 201 -2.57 -2.06 -5.76
N PRO A 202 -2.33 -3.36 -5.48
CA PRO A 202 -1.76 -4.27 -6.45
C PRO A 202 -2.79 -4.66 -7.51
N TYR A 203 -2.37 -4.78 -8.77
CA TYR A 203 -3.19 -5.23 -9.89
C TYR A 203 -2.40 -6.15 -10.84
N SER A 204 -2.94 -7.34 -11.11
CA SER A 204 -2.35 -8.32 -12.03
C SER A 204 -2.76 -8.07 -13.47
N LEU A 205 -1.77 -7.68 -14.29
CA LEU A 205 -1.88 -7.47 -15.74
C LEU A 205 -1.51 -8.69 -16.60
N PRO A 206 -0.58 -9.60 -16.21
CA PRO A 206 -0.16 -10.73 -17.04
C PRO A 206 -1.30 -11.63 -17.57
N PRO A 207 -2.43 -11.84 -16.87
CA PRO A 207 -3.52 -12.63 -17.41
C PRO A 207 -4.09 -12.13 -18.74
N ALA A 208 -3.86 -10.86 -19.10
CA ALA A 208 -4.17 -10.32 -20.43
C ALA A 208 -3.51 -11.13 -21.57
N THR A 209 -2.33 -11.70 -21.33
CA THR A 209 -1.58 -12.47 -22.35
C THR A 209 -2.08 -13.90 -22.52
N ARG A 210 -3.08 -14.34 -21.73
CA ARG A 210 -3.77 -15.64 -21.88
C ARG A 210 -4.83 -15.64 -23.00
N TRP A 211 -5.19 -14.45 -23.49
CA TRP A 211 -6.05 -14.30 -24.66
C TRP A 211 -5.28 -14.45 -25.97
N ALA A 212 -6.00 -14.63 -27.08
CA ALA A 212 -5.38 -14.68 -28.40
C ALA A 212 -4.59 -13.40 -28.69
N ASN A 213 -3.51 -13.55 -29.47
CA ASN A 213 -2.50 -12.53 -29.74
C ASN A 213 -1.59 -12.15 -28.56
N HIS A 214 -1.81 -12.71 -27.36
CA HIS A 214 -0.96 -12.56 -26.18
C HIS A 214 -0.66 -11.10 -25.78
N LYS A 215 -1.59 -10.18 -26.09
CA LYS A 215 -1.46 -8.74 -25.87
C LYS A 215 -2.83 -8.06 -25.86
N ILE A 216 -2.83 -6.80 -25.45
CA ILE A 216 -3.94 -5.85 -25.59
C ILE A 216 -3.59 -4.87 -26.72
N ASP A 217 -4.43 -4.77 -27.74
CA ASP A 217 -4.10 -3.93 -28.90
C ASP A 217 -4.10 -2.42 -28.57
N ASP A 218 -5.01 -1.98 -27.69
CA ASP A 218 -5.14 -0.59 -27.20
C ASP A 218 -5.38 -0.57 -25.68
N PHE A 219 -4.37 -0.23 -24.90
CA PHE A 219 -4.45 -0.21 -23.44
C PHE A 219 -4.45 1.22 -22.91
N THR A 220 -5.32 1.52 -21.96
CA THR A 220 -5.34 2.77 -21.20
C THR A 220 -5.42 2.47 -19.71
N LEU A 221 -4.50 3.04 -18.93
CA LEU A 221 -4.57 3.12 -17.47
C LEU A 221 -5.02 4.52 -17.07
N ASN A 222 -6.07 4.61 -16.26
CA ASN A 222 -6.48 5.83 -15.57
C ASN A 222 -6.36 5.62 -14.06
N ILE A 223 -5.74 6.58 -13.38
CA ILE A 223 -5.70 6.66 -11.92
C ILE A 223 -6.47 7.91 -11.51
N THR A 224 -7.41 7.73 -10.59
CA THR A 224 -8.29 8.78 -10.06
C THR A 224 -8.34 8.70 -8.54
N CYS A 225 -8.94 9.69 -7.87
CA CYS A 225 -9.10 9.69 -6.42
C CYS A 225 -10.43 10.30 -5.98
N ASP A 226 -10.94 9.82 -4.84
CA ASP A 226 -12.11 10.42 -4.17
C ASP A 226 -11.76 11.76 -3.53
N GLU A 227 -10.54 11.85 -2.99
CA GLU A 227 -9.96 12.99 -2.29
C GLU A 227 -8.50 13.16 -2.69
N GLY A 228 -7.96 14.38 -2.56
CA GLY A 228 -6.58 14.67 -2.93
C GLY A 228 -5.60 13.76 -2.18
N THR A 229 -4.66 13.16 -2.90
CA THR A 229 -3.66 12.26 -2.34
C THR A 229 -2.41 12.22 -3.21
N ASP A 230 -1.36 11.61 -2.69
CA ASP A 230 -0.10 11.38 -3.38
C ASP A 230 0.05 9.88 -3.66
N PHE A 231 0.64 9.53 -4.79
CA PHE A 231 0.95 8.13 -5.07
C PHE A 231 2.25 7.95 -5.85
N CYS A 232 2.82 6.76 -5.69
CA CYS A 232 3.91 6.21 -6.46
C CYS A 232 3.44 5.01 -7.28
N LEU A 233 4.03 4.83 -8.46
CA LEU A 233 3.80 3.68 -9.34
C LEU A 233 5.12 3.27 -9.98
N ALA A 234 5.51 2.01 -9.87
CA ALA A 234 6.69 1.49 -10.58
C ALA A 234 6.51 1.68 -12.10
N ASP A 235 7.51 2.29 -12.75
CA ASP A 235 7.38 2.73 -14.14
C ASP A 235 7.79 1.67 -15.17
N SER A 236 8.30 0.52 -14.71
CA SER A 236 9.06 -0.43 -15.53
C SER A 236 8.29 -0.94 -16.75
N ILE A 237 6.95 -1.05 -16.63
CA ILE A 237 6.06 -1.51 -17.71
C ILE A 237 5.32 -0.36 -18.42
N PHE A 238 5.54 0.89 -18.03
CA PHE A 238 4.83 2.07 -18.54
C PHE A 238 5.75 3.05 -19.29
N ARG A 239 6.73 2.52 -20.05
CA ARG A 239 7.79 3.33 -20.67
C ARG A 239 7.52 3.76 -22.11
N ASP A 240 6.54 3.15 -22.78
CA ASP A 240 6.26 3.40 -24.20
C ASP A 240 5.58 4.76 -24.47
N ALA A 241 5.07 5.42 -23.42
CA ALA A 241 4.41 6.71 -23.49
C ALA A 241 4.58 7.45 -22.15
N PRO A 242 4.50 8.79 -22.13
CA PRO A 242 4.45 9.54 -20.89
C PRO A 242 3.08 9.41 -20.21
N PHE A 243 3.05 9.58 -18.89
CA PHE A 243 1.80 9.84 -18.18
C PHE A 243 1.36 11.30 -18.39
N THR A 244 0.06 11.55 -18.28
CA THR A 244 -0.54 12.89 -18.41
C THR A 244 -1.55 13.12 -17.29
N SER A 245 -1.66 14.35 -16.80
CA SER A 245 -2.69 14.79 -15.84
C SER A 245 -3.73 15.63 -16.59
N THR A 246 -5.02 15.39 -16.35
CA THR A 246 -6.09 16.21 -16.94
C THR A 246 -6.18 17.60 -16.30
N ARG A 247 -5.61 17.78 -15.10
CA ARG A 247 -5.47 19.08 -14.43
C ARG A 247 -4.08 19.71 -14.60
N ASN A 248 -3.22 19.13 -15.43
CA ASN A 248 -1.83 19.56 -15.64
C ASN A 248 -1.01 19.58 -14.34
N MET A 249 -1.28 18.65 -13.42
CA MET A 249 -0.44 18.44 -12.24
C MET A 249 0.95 17.93 -12.66
N PRO A 250 2.02 18.36 -11.98
CA PRO A 250 3.35 17.81 -12.19
C PRO A 250 3.39 16.30 -11.96
N ILE A 251 4.15 15.61 -12.81
CA ILE A 251 4.44 14.18 -12.68
C ILE A 251 5.96 14.06 -12.65
N TYR A 252 6.47 13.43 -11.60
CA TYR A 252 7.89 13.27 -11.37
C TYR A 252 8.31 11.83 -11.61
N TYR A 253 9.48 11.64 -12.22
CA TYR A 253 10.11 10.34 -12.36
C TYR A 253 11.27 10.27 -11.39
N ILE A 254 11.23 9.31 -10.49
CA ILE A 254 12.12 9.21 -9.35
C ILE A 254 12.81 7.84 -9.29
N THR A 255 13.91 7.81 -8.57
CA THR A 255 14.54 6.60 -8.06
C THR A 255 14.41 6.64 -6.55
N ASP A 256 13.73 5.64 -5.99
CA ASP A 256 13.56 5.54 -4.55
C ASP A 256 14.80 4.95 -3.86
N HIS A 257 14.70 4.70 -2.54
CA HIS A 257 15.82 4.21 -1.75
C HIS A 257 16.26 2.77 -2.09
N ASP A 258 15.42 2.00 -2.81
CA ASP A 258 15.70 0.63 -3.24
C ASP A 258 16.20 0.60 -4.70
N ASP A 259 16.64 1.75 -5.22
CA ASP A 259 17.02 1.95 -6.62
C ASP A 259 15.89 1.63 -7.62
N GLN A 260 14.63 1.69 -7.18
CA GLN A 260 13.48 1.43 -8.06
C GLN A 260 13.02 2.69 -8.78
N HIS A 261 12.88 2.58 -10.10
CA HIS A 261 12.29 3.63 -10.93
C HIS A 261 10.78 3.69 -10.76
N LYS A 262 10.29 4.84 -10.29
CA LYS A 262 8.88 5.09 -10.01
C LYS A 262 8.45 6.41 -10.62
N LEU A 263 7.18 6.47 -10.99
CA LEU A 263 6.44 7.70 -11.14
C LEU A 263 5.94 8.13 -9.76
N PHE A 264 6.00 9.42 -9.46
CA PHE A 264 5.37 10.07 -8.32
C PHE A 264 4.45 11.19 -8.83
N ALA A 265 3.23 11.27 -8.29
CA ALA A 265 2.28 12.33 -8.61
C ALA A 265 1.35 12.64 -7.44
N SER A 266 1.06 13.94 -7.27
CA SER A 266 -0.07 14.41 -6.46
C SER A 266 -1.31 14.45 -7.35
N ILE A 267 -2.37 13.75 -6.94
CA ILE A 267 -3.64 13.69 -7.65
C ILE A 267 -4.74 14.36 -6.84
N LEU A 268 -5.46 15.29 -7.47
CA LEU A 268 -6.57 16.02 -6.85
C LEU A 268 -7.92 15.43 -7.29
N ARG A 269 -8.96 15.61 -6.47
CA ARG A 269 -10.33 15.24 -6.85
C ARG A 269 -10.69 15.86 -8.22
N GLY A 270 -11.18 15.02 -9.11
CA GLY A 270 -11.53 15.39 -10.50
C GLY A 270 -10.36 15.41 -11.49
N ASP A 271 -9.13 15.11 -11.05
CA ASP A 271 -8.01 14.83 -11.94
C ASP A 271 -8.03 13.36 -12.41
N THR A 272 -7.30 13.10 -13.49
CA THR A 272 -7.00 11.74 -13.96
C THR A 272 -5.56 11.70 -14.42
N ILE A 273 -4.76 10.88 -13.76
CA ILE A 273 -3.42 10.52 -14.24
C ILE A 273 -3.58 9.37 -15.22
N ARG A 274 -3.24 9.60 -16.49
CA ARG A 274 -3.49 8.69 -17.60
C ARG A 274 -2.22 8.26 -18.29
N TRP A 275 -2.16 6.97 -18.63
CA TRP A 275 -1.20 6.39 -19.56
C TRP A 275 -1.91 5.59 -20.65
N GLN A 276 -1.39 5.62 -21.87
CA GLN A 276 -1.96 4.88 -22.99
C GLN A 276 -0.87 4.35 -23.92
N CYS A 277 -1.01 3.11 -24.38
CA CYS A 277 -0.14 2.54 -25.39
C CYS A 277 -0.88 1.60 -26.34
N LYS A 278 -0.18 1.16 -27.39
CA LYS A 278 -0.65 0.15 -28.33
C LYS A 278 0.16 -1.13 -28.18
N ASN A 279 -0.44 -2.28 -28.48
CA ASN A 279 0.22 -3.59 -28.45
C ASN A 279 0.83 -3.94 -27.08
N PHE A 280 0.11 -3.64 -26.00
CA PHE A 280 0.58 -3.86 -24.64
C PHE A 280 0.64 -5.35 -24.29
N ALA A 281 1.81 -5.85 -23.94
CA ALA A 281 2.03 -7.25 -23.57
C ALA A 281 2.68 -7.33 -22.17
N PRO A 282 1.89 -7.12 -21.09
CA PRO A 282 2.43 -7.05 -19.74
C PRO A 282 2.96 -8.40 -19.26
N LYS A 283 4.15 -8.41 -18.67
CA LYS A 283 4.79 -9.60 -18.08
C LYS A 283 4.78 -9.61 -16.55
N GLN A 284 4.38 -8.49 -15.95
CA GLN A 284 4.29 -8.30 -14.51
C GLN A 284 3.06 -7.47 -14.19
N GLY A 285 2.59 -7.56 -12.95
CA GLY A 285 1.56 -6.67 -12.42
C GLY A 285 2.10 -5.26 -12.13
N MET A 286 1.26 -4.46 -11.51
CA MET A 286 1.59 -3.14 -11.00
C MET A 286 1.12 -2.98 -9.57
N CYS A 287 1.67 -2.01 -8.85
CA CYS A 287 1.16 -1.57 -7.56
C CYS A 287 1.17 -0.05 -7.51
N ILE A 288 0.01 0.55 -7.24
CA ILE A 288 -0.11 1.96 -6.88
C ILE A 288 -0.01 2.02 -5.37
N SER A 289 0.86 2.86 -4.83
CA SER A 289 1.11 2.90 -3.39
C SER A 289 1.34 4.34 -2.93
N SER A 290 1.10 4.63 -1.65
CA SER A 290 1.50 5.93 -1.14
C SER A 290 3.03 6.09 -1.11
N PRO A 291 3.54 7.33 -1.17
CA PRO A 291 4.98 7.57 -1.06
C PRO A 291 5.51 7.18 0.32
N MET A 292 6.71 6.59 0.36
CA MET A 292 7.35 6.18 1.62
C MET A 292 7.77 7.35 2.51
N TRP A 293 7.81 8.57 1.95
CA TRP A 293 8.04 9.80 2.70
C TRP A 293 6.77 10.47 3.21
N GLU A 294 5.59 9.89 2.97
CA GLU A 294 4.33 10.39 3.52
C GLU A 294 4.39 10.37 5.05
N ARG A 295 4.10 11.53 5.67
CA ARG A 295 4.21 11.73 7.13
C ARG A 295 3.30 10.82 7.96
N THR A 296 2.17 10.43 7.39
CA THR A 296 1.12 9.64 8.06
C THR A 296 1.48 8.15 8.13
N SER A 297 2.58 7.70 7.50
CA SER A 297 3.02 6.31 7.61
C SER A 297 3.45 5.96 9.04
N TYR A 298 3.24 4.70 9.45
CA TYR A 298 3.52 4.27 10.82
C TYR A 298 5.00 4.38 11.19
N SER A 299 5.90 4.10 10.24
CA SER A 299 7.35 4.20 10.44
C SER A 299 7.80 5.61 10.80
N ARG A 300 7.19 6.63 10.21
CA ARG A 300 7.53 8.05 10.44
C ARG A 300 7.26 8.51 11.87
N ARG A 301 6.39 7.84 12.61
CA ARG A 301 6.03 8.20 14.00
C ARG A 301 7.21 8.22 14.97
N TRP A 302 8.25 7.44 14.66
CA TRP A 302 9.40 7.25 15.53
C TRP A 302 10.70 7.82 14.94
N ASN A 303 10.61 8.51 13.80
CA ASN A 303 11.78 9.10 13.19
C ASN A 303 12.36 10.18 14.10
N THR A 304 13.68 10.14 14.26
CA THR A 304 14.48 11.17 14.95
C THR A 304 15.61 11.69 14.07
N SER A 305 15.68 11.22 12.82
CA SER A 305 16.58 11.72 11.79
C SER A 305 15.93 11.67 10.42
N GLY A 306 16.47 12.45 9.49
CA GLY A 306 16.00 12.51 8.13
C GLY A 306 16.91 13.36 7.25
N LYS A 307 16.93 13.02 5.96
CA LYS A 307 17.71 13.75 4.95
C LYS A 307 17.02 15.06 4.58
N VAL A 308 17.82 16.11 4.49
CA VAL A 308 17.44 17.39 3.91
C VAL A 308 18.29 17.70 2.70
N VAL A 309 17.76 18.50 1.78
CA VAL A 309 18.51 19.11 0.69
C VAL A 309 18.76 20.57 1.05
N ILE A 310 20.04 20.96 1.07
CA ILE A 310 20.48 22.33 1.32
C ILE A 310 20.95 22.94 0.01
N GLU A 311 20.27 23.97 -0.44
CA GLU A 311 20.65 24.75 -1.62
C GLU A 311 21.81 25.71 -1.31
N LYS A 312 22.59 26.10 -2.32
CA LYS A 312 23.68 27.08 -2.20
C LYS A 312 23.25 28.44 -1.62
N ASN A 313 21.98 28.81 -1.76
CA ASN A 313 21.40 30.04 -1.21
C ASN A 313 21.02 29.91 0.28
N GLY A 314 21.15 28.71 0.88
CA GLY A 314 20.81 28.41 2.26
C GLY A 314 19.38 27.91 2.47
N ASN A 315 18.57 27.77 1.41
CA ASN A 315 17.25 27.15 1.53
C ASN A 315 17.38 25.66 1.89
N ILE A 316 16.46 25.19 2.72
CA ILE A 316 16.43 23.80 3.21
C ILE A 316 15.07 23.22 2.88
N SER A 317 15.07 22.05 2.25
CA SER A 317 13.86 21.27 1.98
C SER A 317 14.05 19.83 2.43
N GLN A 318 12.97 19.13 2.73
CA GLN A 318 13.05 17.71 3.05
C GLN A 318 13.36 16.92 1.76
N TYR A 319 14.29 15.98 1.85
CA TYR A 319 14.58 15.05 0.75
C TYR A 319 13.47 13.99 0.64
N CYS A 320 12.97 13.76 -0.57
CA CYS A 320 12.03 12.68 -0.87
C CYS A 320 12.72 11.54 -1.62
N ALA A 321 13.30 11.83 -2.79
CA ALA A 321 13.87 10.82 -3.69
C ALA A 321 14.85 11.46 -4.69
N ASP A 322 15.63 10.62 -5.38
CA ASP A 322 16.42 11.04 -6.51
C ASP A 322 15.54 11.22 -7.75
N SER A 323 15.84 12.20 -8.60
CA SER A 323 15.16 12.44 -9.88
C SER A 323 16.15 12.93 -10.93
N GLY A 324 16.87 11.98 -11.55
CA GLY A 324 17.94 12.29 -12.50
C GLY A 324 19.03 13.19 -11.89
N ASP A 325 19.26 14.35 -12.51
CA ASP A 325 20.21 15.39 -12.06
C ASP A 325 19.66 16.29 -10.94
N SER A 326 18.48 15.97 -10.41
CA SER A 326 17.81 16.70 -9.33
C SER A 326 17.43 15.76 -8.18
N TYR A 327 17.11 16.35 -7.03
CA TYR A 327 16.40 15.72 -5.93
C TYR A 327 14.93 16.13 -6.01
N LEU A 328 14.01 15.18 -5.83
CA LEU A 328 12.65 15.48 -5.45
C LEU A 328 12.68 15.89 -3.98
N VAL A 329 12.14 17.07 -3.70
CA VAL A 329 12.06 17.64 -2.36
C VAL A 329 10.64 18.03 -2.03
N ILE A 330 10.34 18.12 -0.74
CA ILE A 330 9.14 18.75 -0.23
C ILE A 330 9.54 19.92 0.69
N ALA A 331 8.97 21.08 0.40
CA ALA A 331 8.91 22.19 1.33
C ALA A 331 7.45 22.47 1.67
N GLN A 332 6.86 23.51 1.08
CA GLN A 332 5.41 23.68 1.07
C GLN A 332 4.75 22.80 0.00
N ASP A 333 5.35 22.77 -1.19
CA ASP A 333 4.94 21.96 -2.33
C ASP A 333 6.10 21.05 -2.75
N TYR A 334 5.78 20.00 -3.53
CA TYR A 334 6.80 19.19 -4.17
C TYR A 334 7.50 19.96 -5.30
N GLY A 335 8.82 19.81 -5.36
CA GLY A 335 9.64 20.43 -6.39
C GLY A 335 10.93 19.69 -6.67
N LEU A 336 11.66 20.13 -7.69
CA LEU A 336 12.98 19.60 -8.06
C LEU A 336 14.07 20.60 -7.72
N VAL A 337 15.09 20.14 -7.03
CA VAL A 337 16.31 20.92 -6.73
C VAL A 337 17.50 20.25 -7.41
N LYS A 338 18.29 20.99 -8.17
CA LYS A 338 19.43 20.43 -8.91
C LYS A 338 20.55 19.99 -7.97
N LYS A 339 21.08 18.78 -8.19
CA LYS A 339 22.23 18.23 -7.46
C LYS A 339 23.50 19.07 -7.58
N SER A 340 23.67 19.83 -8.67
CA SER A 340 24.82 20.71 -8.87
C SER A 340 24.73 22.03 -8.09
N GLU A 341 23.56 22.35 -7.54
CA GLU A 341 23.26 23.60 -6.83
C GLU A 341 22.88 23.35 -5.36
N SER A 342 22.97 22.10 -4.91
CA SER A 342 22.64 21.68 -3.56
C SER A 342 23.50 20.51 -3.07
N HIS A 343 23.34 20.13 -1.81
CA HIS A 343 23.86 18.87 -1.26
C HIS A 343 22.86 18.30 -0.23
N ILE A 344 23.02 17.02 0.09
CA ILE A 344 22.23 16.36 1.13
C ILE A 344 22.97 16.44 2.47
N GLU A 345 22.24 16.72 3.54
CA GLU A 345 22.68 16.52 4.92
C GLU A 345 21.69 15.66 5.70
N GLU A 346 22.17 14.90 6.68
CA GLU A 346 21.33 14.18 7.63
C GLU A 346 21.06 15.08 8.83
N TYR A 347 19.80 15.45 9.04
CA TYR A 347 19.36 16.15 10.25
C TYR A 347 18.98 15.13 11.31
N SER A 348 19.28 15.41 12.57
CA SER A 348 18.84 14.58 13.68
C SER A 348 18.39 15.40 14.90
N ALA A 349 17.42 14.84 15.62
CA ALA A 349 16.94 15.39 16.88
C ALA A 349 18.03 15.46 17.95
N GLU A 350 18.94 14.47 17.99
CA GLU A 350 20.08 14.44 18.91
C GLU A 350 20.98 15.67 18.74
N ASN A 351 21.19 16.10 17.49
CA ASN A 351 21.98 17.29 17.16
C ASN A 351 21.19 18.61 17.33
N GLY A 352 19.95 18.56 17.81
CA GLY A 352 19.09 19.74 17.94
C GLY A 352 18.71 20.34 16.60
N GLN A 353 18.43 19.47 15.63
CA GLN A 353 17.96 19.86 14.30
C GLN A 353 16.53 19.38 14.10
N GLY A 354 15.82 20.05 13.18
CA GLY A 354 14.43 19.75 12.85
C GLY A 354 13.43 20.41 13.80
N VAL A 355 12.19 19.95 13.70
CA VAL A 355 11.04 20.50 14.40
C VAL A 355 10.23 19.40 15.08
N LEU A 356 9.38 19.80 16.01
CA LEU A 356 8.53 18.93 16.80
C LEU A 356 7.09 19.37 16.66
N ILE A 357 6.21 18.40 16.45
CA ILE A 357 4.76 18.59 16.45
C ILE A 357 4.16 17.59 17.42
N ILE A 358 3.05 17.94 18.06
CA ILE A 358 2.35 17.00 18.95
C ILE A 358 1.88 15.75 18.20
N ASN A 359 2.12 14.58 18.79
CA ASN A 359 1.64 13.30 18.27
C ASN A 359 0.19 13.09 18.71
N ASP A 360 -0.75 13.53 17.88
CA ASP A 360 -2.16 13.60 18.23
C ASP A 360 -2.87 12.23 18.22
N ASP A 361 -2.21 11.19 17.72
CA ASP A 361 -2.62 9.78 17.88
C ASP A 361 -2.42 9.28 19.31
N ILE A 362 -1.46 9.85 20.04
CA ILE A 362 -1.09 9.44 21.40
C ILE A 362 -1.72 10.37 22.44
N ALA A 363 -1.65 11.69 22.21
CA ALA A 363 -2.15 12.65 23.17
C ALA A 363 -2.65 13.94 22.49
N LYS A 364 -3.76 14.48 22.98
CA LYS A 364 -4.25 15.82 22.58
C LYS A 364 -3.57 16.96 23.34
N GLN A 365 -2.81 16.65 24.40
CA GLN A 365 -2.05 17.61 25.19
C GLN A 365 -0.75 16.99 25.69
N ALA A 366 0.32 17.77 25.74
CA ALA A 366 1.61 17.33 26.26
C ALA A 366 2.19 18.35 27.25
N ASN A 367 2.69 17.85 28.37
CA ASN A 367 3.33 18.68 29.40
C ASN A 367 4.80 18.89 29.07
N VAL A 368 5.20 20.16 29.09
CA VAL A 368 6.59 20.61 28.95
C VAL A 368 7.17 20.75 30.34
N ARG A 369 8.28 20.09 30.62
CA ARG A 369 8.88 20.02 31.95
C ARG A 369 10.22 20.74 32.03
N GLU A 370 10.58 21.19 33.23
CA GLU A 370 11.84 21.90 33.47
C GLU A 370 13.08 21.01 33.31
N LYS A 371 12.93 19.72 33.64
CA LYS A 371 13.96 18.69 33.47
C LYS A 371 13.37 17.48 32.74
N PRO A 372 14.18 16.69 32.03
CA PRO A 372 13.75 15.48 31.31
C PRO A 372 13.44 14.34 32.30
N THR A 373 12.40 14.52 33.11
CA THR A 373 11.91 13.55 34.09
C THR A 373 10.44 13.83 34.36
N THR A 374 9.66 12.77 34.50
CA THR A 374 8.23 12.85 34.83
C THR A 374 7.96 13.48 36.21
N LYS A 375 8.98 13.58 37.07
CA LYS A 375 8.89 14.17 38.41
C LYS A 375 9.14 15.68 38.43
N SER A 376 9.63 16.27 37.34
CA SER A 376 9.93 17.69 37.27
C SER A 376 8.66 18.53 37.13
N SER A 377 8.70 19.74 37.68
CA SER A 377 7.77 20.85 37.44
C SER A 377 7.38 20.96 35.97
N VAL A 378 6.08 21.13 35.72
CA VAL A 378 5.54 21.49 34.41
C VAL A 378 5.72 23.00 34.22
N ILE A 379 6.39 23.40 33.14
CA ILE A 379 6.58 24.80 32.75
C ILE A 379 5.35 25.32 32.02
N THR A 380 4.83 24.53 31.08
CA THR A 380 3.64 24.82 30.26
C THR A 380 3.06 23.52 29.69
N THR A 381 1.91 23.62 29.03
CA THR A 381 1.23 22.51 28.37
C THR A 381 0.90 22.94 26.94
N ILE A 382 1.29 22.13 25.97
CA ILE A 382 0.90 22.32 24.56
C ILE A 382 -0.35 21.49 24.27
N SER A 383 -1.20 21.96 23.38
CA SER A 383 -2.45 21.29 23.01
C SER A 383 -2.59 21.19 21.50
N TYR A 384 -3.24 20.12 21.05
CA TYR A 384 -3.73 20.00 19.68
C TYR A 384 -5.23 20.23 19.65
N HIS A 385 -5.68 21.03 18.70
CA HIS A 385 -7.09 21.20 18.39
C HIS A 385 -7.38 20.55 17.05
N GLN A 386 -8.36 19.64 17.05
CA GLN A 386 -8.78 18.97 15.83
C GLN A 386 -9.23 20.02 14.80
N TYR A 387 -8.75 19.87 13.56
CA TYR A 387 -8.99 20.78 12.43
C TYR A 387 -8.17 22.09 12.43
N GLU A 388 -7.21 22.26 13.34
CA GLU A 388 -6.26 23.37 13.31
C GLU A 388 -4.90 22.91 12.75
N ILE A 389 -4.17 23.85 12.16
CA ILE A 389 -2.75 23.65 11.83
C ILE A 389 -2.02 23.49 13.16
N PRO A 390 -1.32 22.37 13.40
CA PRO A 390 -0.66 22.15 14.68
C PRO A 390 0.52 23.11 14.85
N ASP A 391 0.75 23.53 16.10
CA ASP A 391 1.92 24.31 16.45
C ASP A 391 3.22 23.53 16.19
N VAL A 392 4.21 24.22 15.66
CA VAL A 392 5.52 23.68 15.33
C VAL A 392 6.56 24.27 16.28
N PHE A 393 7.30 23.40 16.97
CA PHE A 393 8.31 23.80 17.94
C PHE A 393 9.71 23.41 17.46
N PRO A 394 10.76 24.19 17.75
CA PRO A 394 12.12 23.81 17.39
C PRO A 394 12.57 22.58 18.19
N CYS A 395 13.22 21.63 17.53
CA CYS A 395 13.95 20.57 18.22
C CYS A 395 15.34 21.10 18.61
N LEU A 396 15.69 21.05 19.89
CA LEU A 396 16.96 21.55 20.43
C LEU A 396 17.83 20.45 21.02
N GLY A 397 17.42 19.19 20.87
CA GLY A 397 18.12 18.02 21.36
C GLY A 397 17.16 16.88 21.65
N LEU A 398 17.70 15.67 21.69
CA LEU A 398 17.04 14.47 22.16
C LEU A 398 17.94 13.85 23.23
N VAL A 399 17.39 13.63 24.42
CA VAL A 399 18.15 13.13 25.58
C VAL A 399 17.46 11.94 26.21
N GLU A 400 18.25 10.94 26.58
CA GLU A 400 17.80 9.79 27.34
C GLU A 400 17.89 10.08 28.84
N THR A 401 16.85 9.72 29.59
CA THR A 401 16.90 9.70 31.05
C THR A 401 16.19 8.50 31.63
N THR A 402 16.63 8.08 32.81
CA THR A 402 16.01 6.99 33.56
C THR A 402 15.30 7.54 34.79
N ASP A 403 13.98 7.33 34.85
CA ASP A 403 13.15 7.57 36.02
C ASP A 403 12.89 6.23 36.72
N GLU A 404 13.52 6.03 37.89
CA GLU A 404 13.48 4.76 38.63
C GLU A 404 14.00 3.59 37.78
N ASP A 405 13.10 2.73 37.28
CA ASP A 405 13.43 1.56 36.46
C ASP A 405 12.98 1.72 35.00
N LYS A 406 12.56 2.93 34.58
CA LYS A 406 12.07 3.20 33.22
C LYS A 406 12.93 4.24 32.53
N THR A 407 13.44 3.87 31.36
CA THR A 407 14.14 4.80 30.47
C THR A 407 13.17 5.46 29.51
N PHE A 408 13.28 6.78 29.40
CA PHE A 408 12.49 7.60 28.50
C PHE A 408 13.41 8.48 27.67
N MET A 409 12.99 8.71 26.44
CA MET A 409 13.59 9.72 25.57
C MET A 409 12.81 11.03 25.69
N TRP A 410 13.52 12.14 25.71
CA TRP A 410 12.96 13.48 25.86
C TRP A 410 13.50 14.42 24.81
N TYR A 411 12.61 15.05 24.06
CA TYR A 411 12.98 16.19 23.25
C TYR A 411 13.19 17.42 24.12
N LYS A 412 14.27 18.14 23.87
CA LYS A 412 14.49 19.50 24.36
C LYS A 412 13.91 20.46 23.33
N THR A 413 13.15 21.46 23.79
CA THR A 413 12.49 22.43 22.91
C THR A 413 12.37 23.79 23.58
N GLU A 414 12.06 24.82 22.78
CA GLU A 414 11.75 26.18 23.25
C GLU A 414 10.28 26.48 22.99
N ILE A 415 9.57 26.88 24.05
CA ILE A 415 8.15 27.24 24.00
C ILE A 415 7.97 28.54 24.79
N ASP A 416 7.42 29.56 24.14
CA ASP A 416 7.23 30.90 24.71
C ASP A 416 8.51 31.50 25.34
N GLY A 417 9.66 31.29 24.68
CA GLY A 417 10.96 31.77 25.16
C GLY A 417 11.53 30.99 26.36
N LYS A 418 10.93 29.84 26.72
CA LYS A 418 11.42 28.97 27.79
C LYS A 418 11.88 27.64 27.23
N ILE A 419 13.07 27.21 27.66
CA ILE A 419 13.59 25.88 27.37
C ILE A 419 12.92 24.87 28.29
N GLY A 420 12.44 23.77 27.71
CA GLY A 420 11.87 22.66 28.46
C GLY A 420 12.01 21.33 27.73
N TYR A 421 11.45 20.29 28.35
CA TYR A 421 11.57 18.90 27.93
C TYR A 421 10.21 18.23 27.79
N ILE A 422 10.00 17.53 26.69
CA ILE A 422 8.77 16.79 26.38
C ILE A 422 9.13 15.34 26.03
N ARG A 423 8.34 14.37 26.49
CA ARG A 423 8.57 12.95 26.24
C ARG A 423 8.44 12.65 24.74
N GLN A 424 9.35 11.85 24.18
CA GLN A 424 9.46 11.61 22.74
C GLN A 424 8.16 11.09 22.10
N ASP A 425 7.51 10.11 22.72
CA ASP A 425 6.28 9.49 22.23
C ASP A 425 5.08 10.44 22.11
N LEU A 426 5.12 11.59 22.80
CA LEU A 426 4.10 12.63 22.72
C LEU A 426 4.31 13.58 21.54
N MET A 427 5.42 13.45 20.82
CA MET A 427 5.79 14.34 19.72
C MET A 427 6.20 13.54 18.48
N LEU A 428 5.90 14.09 17.31
CA LEU A 428 6.47 13.72 16.03
C LEU A 428 7.65 14.66 15.75
N TRP A 429 8.74 14.11 15.22
CA TRP A 429 9.87 14.90 14.74
C TRP A 429 9.88 14.93 13.22
N ASP A 430 10.18 16.09 12.66
CA ASP A 430 10.45 16.24 11.23
C ASP A 430 11.73 17.02 10.99
N SER A 431 12.42 16.68 9.90
CA SER A 431 13.63 17.33 9.44
C SER A 431 13.42 18.81 9.12
N VAL A 432 12.24 19.14 8.58
CA VAL A 432 11.85 20.52 8.28
C VAL A 432 10.34 20.67 8.51
N GLY A 433 9.93 21.77 9.14
CA GLY A 433 8.53 22.04 9.46
C GLY A 433 7.77 22.62 8.28
N PHE A 434 6.67 21.99 7.88
CA PHE A 434 5.82 22.48 6.79
C PHE A 434 4.36 22.24 7.16
N TYR A 435 3.57 23.30 7.38
CA TYR A 435 2.13 23.24 7.57
C TYR A 435 1.44 24.42 6.91
#